data_AF-A0A8E5IML7-F1
#
_entry.id   AF-A0A8E5IML7-F1
#
_cell.length_a   1.000
_cell.length_b   1.000
_cell.length_c   1.000
_cell.angle_alpha   90.00
_cell.angle_beta   90.00
_cell.angle_gamma   90.00
#
_symmetry.space_group_name_H-M   'P 1'
#
loop_
_entity.id
_entity.type
_entity.pdbx_description
1 polymer ?
#
loop_
_entity_poly.entity_id
_entity_poly.type
_entity_poly.pdbx_seq_one_letter_code
_entity_poly.pdbx_strand_id
1 'polypeptide(L)'
;MMTWAREAKLDTADVDLVDITDIHGLPSEVGAWTEKRALIVRRFDRDQKRRIHIEDFAQILNTYSESKYKFANYETVGKIIPLTQRCWLFYSSSAYLISSAKK
;
A
#
# COMPACT_ATOMS: atom_id res chain seq x y z
N MET A 1 13.78 -5.46 -9.32
CA MET A 1 13.11 -4.15 -9.51
C MET A 1 13.05 -3.35 -8.22
N MET A 2 12.49 -3.87 -7.13
CA MET A 2 12.36 -3.15 -5.85
C MET A 2 13.68 -2.66 -5.26
N THR A 3 14.72 -3.52 -5.22
CA THR A 3 16.05 -3.12 -4.73
C THR A 3 16.63 -1.96 -5.54
N TRP A 4 16.48 -1.99 -6.86
CA TRP A 4 16.95 -0.92 -7.72
C TRP A 4 16.20 0.40 -7.48
N ALA A 5 14.88 0.35 -7.31
CA ALA A 5 14.08 1.53 -7.00
C ALA A 5 14.51 2.17 -5.66
N ARG A 6 14.81 1.35 -4.65
CA ARG A 6 15.37 1.80 -3.36
C ARG A 6 16.73 2.45 -3.53
N GLU A 7 17.64 1.85 -4.30
CA GLU A 7 18.96 2.44 -4.59
C GLU A 7 18.83 3.75 -5.39
N ALA A 8 17.81 3.87 -6.24
CA ALA A 8 17.45 5.10 -6.93
C ALA A 8 16.77 6.16 -6.02
N LYS A 9 16.69 5.89 -4.71
CA LYS A 9 16.08 6.77 -3.69
C LYS A 9 14.59 7.04 -3.89
N LEU A 10 13.87 6.11 -4.52
CA LEU A 10 12.41 6.15 -4.54
C LEU A 10 11.87 5.66 -3.19
N ASP A 11 10.78 6.26 -2.73
CA ASP A 11 10.06 5.77 -1.55
C ASP A 11 9.34 4.46 -1.91
N THR A 12 9.81 3.37 -1.33
CA THR A 12 9.34 2.02 -1.64
C THR A 12 9.17 1.22 -0.38
N ALA A 13 8.25 0.25 -0.41
CA ALA A 13 8.10 -0.72 0.68
C ALA A 13 9.39 -1.54 0.88
N ASP A 14 9.68 -1.88 2.12
CA ASP A 14 10.78 -2.80 2.43
C ASP A 14 10.44 -4.20 1.92
N VAL A 15 11.43 -4.82 1.25
CA VAL A 15 11.28 -6.15 0.67
C VAL A 15 12.46 -7.04 1.03
N ASP A 16 12.20 -8.35 1.10
CA ASP A 16 13.22 -9.38 1.24
C ASP A 16 12.81 -10.67 0.53
N LEU A 17 13.76 -11.57 0.28
CA LEU A 17 13.54 -12.86 -0.36
C LEU A 17 13.91 -14.01 0.58
N VAL A 18 12.89 -14.60 1.20
CA VAL A 18 13.04 -15.65 2.22
C VAL A 18 12.71 -17.03 1.65
N ASP A 19 13.12 -18.08 2.35
CA ASP A 19 12.64 -19.43 2.06
C ASP A 19 11.19 -19.57 2.54
N ILE A 20 10.36 -20.30 1.81
CA ILE A 20 8.97 -20.57 2.19
C ILE A 20 8.90 -21.30 3.54
N THR A 21 9.90 -22.13 3.84
CA THR A 21 9.98 -22.87 5.11
C THR A 21 10.16 -21.97 6.33
N ASP A 22 10.66 -20.74 6.15
CA ASP A 22 10.80 -19.74 7.21
C ASP A 22 9.48 -19.00 7.52
N ILE A 23 8.44 -19.18 6.69
CA ILE A 23 7.16 -18.47 6.84
C ILE A 23 6.17 -19.35 7.61
N HIS A 24 5.76 -18.87 8.79
CA HIS A 24 4.76 -19.52 9.62
C HIS A 24 3.32 -19.20 9.19
N GLY A 25 2.40 -20.15 9.39
CA GLY A 25 0.97 -19.95 9.15
C GLY A 25 0.55 -20.05 7.67
N LEU A 26 1.42 -20.60 6.82
CA LEU A 26 1.08 -20.91 5.45
C LEU A 26 0.15 -22.13 5.35
N PRO A 27 -0.78 -22.16 4.38
CA PRO A 27 -1.57 -23.35 4.06
C PRO A 27 -0.66 -24.54 3.68
N SER A 28 -1.09 -25.76 4.00
CA SER A 28 -0.32 -26.99 3.74
C SER A 28 0.01 -27.22 2.25
N GLU A 29 -0.81 -26.67 1.37
CA GLU A 29 -0.71 -26.78 -0.09
C GLU A 29 0.51 -26.04 -0.65
N VAL A 30 1.07 -25.08 0.10
CA VAL A 30 2.23 -24.28 -0.30
C VAL A 30 3.51 -25.11 -0.35
N GLY A 31 3.62 -26.17 0.47
CA GLY A 31 4.77 -27.07 0.47
C GLY A 31 4.98 -27.84 -0.85
N ALA A 32 3.91 -28.03 -1.62
CA ALA A 32 3.93 -28.71 -2.91
C ALA A 32 4.42 -27.82 -4.07
N TRP A 33 4.67 -26.53 -3.81
CA TRP A 33 5.14 -25.61 -4.86
C TRP A 33 6.59 -25.93 -5.25
N THR A 34 6.85 -25.85 -6.56
CA THR A 34 8.20 -25.99 -7.13
C THR A 34 9.12 -24.87 -6.65
N GLU A 35 8.57 -23.65 -6.56
CA GLU A 35 9.31 -22.50 -6.06
C GLU A 35 9.46 -22.55 -4.55
N LYS A 36 10.69 -22.35 -4.06
CA LYS A 36 11.04 -22.41 -2.63
C LYS A 36 11.29 -21.05 -2.00
N ARG A 37 11.33 -20.00 -2.82
CA ARG A 37 11.57 -18.62 -2.38
C ARG A 37 10.27 -17.82 -2.43
N ALA A 38 10.07 -16.96 -1.45
CA ALA A 38 8.95 -16.02 -1.41
C ALA A 38 9.46 -14.59 -1.26
N LEU A 39 8.87 -13.67 -2.03
CA LEU A 39 9.07 -12.24 -1.85
C LEU A 39 8.19 -11.76 -0.71
N ILE A 40 8.80 -11.34 0.39
CA ILE A 40 8.09 -10.69 1.49
C ILE A 40 8.13 -9.17 1.29
N VAL A 41 6.99 -8.53 1.51
CA VAL A 41 6.85 -7.07 1.41
C VAL A 41 6.27 -6.55 2.71
N ARG A 42 6.98 -5.62 3.36
CA ARG A 42 6.48 -4.95 4.56
C ARG A 42 5.32 -4.04 4.17
N ARG A 43 4.18 -4.22 4.83
CA ARG A 43 3.00 -3.39 4.63
C ARG A 43 3.26 -1.95 5.09
N PHE A 44 3.17 -0.99 4.18
CA PHE A 44 3.31 0.44 4.47
C PHE A 44 2.02 1.07 5.03
N ASP A 45 0.89 0.36 4.97
CA ASP A 45 -0.39 0.80 5.53
C ASP A 45 -0.59 0.35 7.00
N ARG A 46 0.50 -0.05 7.67
CA ARG A 46 0.52 -0.52 9.06
C ARG A 46 1.63 0.17 9.83
N ASP A 47 1.27 0.75 10.97
CA ASP A 47 2.22 1.32 11.94
C ASP A 47 1.94 0.72 13.32
N GLN A 48 2.79 -0.18 13.77
CA GLN A 48 2.59 -0.97 15.00
C GLN A 48 1.19 -1.62 15.04
N LYS A 49 0.29 -1.12 15.89
CA LYS A 49 -1.11 -1.58 16.03
C LYS A 49 -2.11 -0.71 15.27
N ARG A 50 -1.66 0.38 14.64
CA ARG A 50 -2.49 1.32 13.88
C ARG A 50 -2.58 0.89 12.42
N ARG A 51 -3.79 0.98 11.87
CA ARG A 51 -4.05 0.89 10.43
C ARG A 51 -4.02 2.29 9.84
N ILE A 52 -3.27 2.45 8.76
CA ILE A 52 -3.24 3.68 7.96
C ILE A 52 -4.19 3.45 6.79
N HIS A 53 -5.12 4.37 6.56
CA HIS A 53 -6.04 4.27 5.44
C HIS A 53 -5.29 4.54 4.14
N ILE A 54 -5.46 3.64 3.16
CA ILE A 54 -4.94 3.78 1.80
C ILE A 54 -6.04 3.40 0.83
N GLU A 55 -6.06 4.06 -0.33
CA GLU A 55 -6.90 3.73 -1.46
C GLU A 55 -6.03 3.68 -2.72
N ASP A 56 -6.38 2.80 -3.66
CA ASP A 56 -5.79 2.81 -4.99
C ASP A 56 -6.55 3.77 -5.93
N PHE A 57 -5.98 4.04 -7.11
CA PHE A 57 -6.61 4.93 -8.08
C PHE A 57 -7.92 4.36 -8.65
N ALA A 58 -8.10 3.04 -8.70
CA ALA A 58 -9.34 2.47 -9.21
C ALA A 58 -10.50 2.76 -8.25
N GLN A 59 -10.25 2.71 -6.94
CA GLN A 59 -11.19 3.09 -5.89
C GLN A 59 -11.51 4.59 -5.93
N ILE A 60 -10.47 5.45 -5.97
CA ILE A 60 -10.65 6.91 -6.04
C ILE A 60 -11.44 7.33 -7.28
N LEU A 61 -11.19 6.68 -8.42
CA LEU A 61 -11.84 6.97 -9.69
C LEU A 61 -13.16 6.20 -9.91
N ASN A 62 -13.57 5.36 -8.95
CA ASN A 62 -14.74 4.50 -9.04
C ASN A 62 -14.79 3.68 -10.34
N THR A 63 -13.67 3.06 -10.70
CA THR A 63 -13.52 2.24 -11.91
C THR A 63 -13.44 0.76 -11.56
N TYR A 64 -14.10 -0.09 -12.36
CA TYR A 64 -13.99 -1.54 -12.25
C TYR A 64 -12.60 -2.02 -12.69
N SER A 65 -12.16 -3.14 -12.11
CA SER A 65 -10.83 -3.76 -12.34
C SER A 65 -10.51 -3.97 -13.83
N GLU A 66 -11.53 -4.28 -14.64
CA GLU A 66 -11.42 -4.50 -16.09
C GLU A 66 -11.06 -3.23 -16.88
N SER A 67 -11.26 -2.06 -16.28
CA SER A 67 -11.08 -0.74 -16.89
C SER A 67 -9.87 0.03 -16.34
N LYS A 68 -9.07 -0.59 -15.45
CA LYS A 68 -7.92 0.05 -14.78
C LYS A 68 -6.90 0.71 -15.72
N TYR A 69 -6.75 0.18 -16.94
CA TYR A 69 -5.80 0.69 -17.94
C TYR A 69 -6.42 1.62 -18.98
N LYS A 70 -7.75 1.80 -18.99
CA LYS A 70 -8.44 2.60 -20.00
C LYS A 70 -8.59 4.07 -19.61
N PHE A 71 -8.69 4.37 -18.31
CA PHE A 71 -9.08 5.70 -17.84
C PHE A 71 -8.03 6.44 -17.02
N ALA A 72 -7.03 5.74 -16.47
CA ALA A 72 -5.97 6.36 -15.67
C ALA A 72 -4.78 6.78 -16.54
N ASN A 73 -4.90 7.90 -17.26
CA ASN A 73 -3.79 8.54 -17.97
C ASN A 73 -3.08 9.58 -17.07
N TYR A 74 -1.92 10.10 -17.50
CA TYR A 74 -1.15 11.09 -16.72
C TYR A 74 -1.96 12.34 -16.35
N GLU A 75 -2.88 12.78 -17.21
CA GLU A 75 -3.77 13.92 -16.93
C GLU A 75 -4.69 13.62 -15.74
N THR A 76 -5.22 12.39 -15.68
CA THR A 76 -6.06 11.93 -14.58
C THR A 76 -5.31 11.93 -13.25
N VAL A 77 -4.05 11.44 -13.24
CA VAL A 77 -3.19 11.52 -12.05
C VAL A 77 -2.94 12.98 -11.65
N GLY A 78 -2.68 13.87 -12.60
CA GLY A 78 -2.50 15.30 -12.36
C GLY A 78 -3.71 15.96 -11.70
N LYS A 79 -4.93 15.57 -12.09
CA LYS A 79 -6.18 16.06 -11.50
C LYS A 79 -6.40 15.57 -10.06
N ILE A 80 -5.83 14.44 -9.67
CA ILE A 80 -5.97 13.86 -8.31
C ILE A 80 -5.05 14.53 -7.29
N ILE A 81 -3.83 14.92 -7.67
CA ILE A 81 -2.83 15.54 -6.77
C ILE A 81 -3.40 16.70 -5.91
N PRO A 82 -4.15 17.69 -6.46
CA PRO A 82 -4.71 18.75 -5.64
C PRO A 82 -5.84 18.28 -4.69
N LEU A 83 -6.52 17.17 -4.99
CA LEU A 83 -7.58 16.62 -4.15
C LEU A 83 -7.02 15.93 -2.90
N THR A 84 -5.88 15.25 -3.01
CA THR A 84 -5.26 14.53 -1.88
C THR A 84 -4.68 15.49 -0.83
N GLN A 85 -4.23 16.68 -1.23
CA GLN A 85 -3.76 17.71 -0.30
C GLN A 85 -4.87 18.22 0.65
N ARG A 86 -6.13 18.25 0.19
CA ARG A 86 -7.30 18.60 1.03
C ARG A 86 -7.67 17.50 2.02
N CYS A 87 -7.60 16.23 1.62
CA CYS A 87 -7.88 15.11 2.53
C CYS A 87 -6.86 14.99 3.67
N TRP A 88 -5.58 15.28 3.40
CA TRP A 88 -4.53 15.30 4.43
C TRP A 88 -4.78 16.34 5.53
N LEU A 89 -5.24 17.55 5.16
CA LEU A 89 -5.61 18.60 6.13
C LEU A 89 -6.82 18.19 7.00
N PHE A 90 -7.80 17.51 6.40
CA PHE A 90 -8.99 17.04 7.12
C PHE A 90 -8.67 15.90 8.10
N TYR A 91 -7.81 14.95 7.71
CA TYR A 91 -7.42 13.83 8.57
C TYR A 91 -6.51 14.28 9.73
N SER A 92 -5.66 15.28 9.52
CA SER A 92 -4.81 15.87 10.58
C SER A 92 -5.65 16.61 11.63
N SER A 93 -6.64 17.41 11.21
CA SER A 93 -7.56 18.09 12.14
C SER A 93 -8.49 17.13 12.88
N SER A 94 -9.00 16.10 12.21
CA SER A 94 -9.91 15.11 12.83
C SER A 94 -9.19 14.18 13.81
N ALA A 95 -7.93 13.82 13.54
CA ALA A 95 -7.10 13.10 14.50
C ALA A 95 -6.83 13.90 15.79
N TYR A 96 -6.69 15.23 15.69
CA TYR A 96 -6.59 16.13 16.85
C TYR A 96 -7.89 16.20 17.66
N LEU A 97 -9.05 16.28 16.97
CA LEU A 97 -10.36 16.34 17.62
C LEU A 97 -10.71 15.05 18.40
N ILE A 98 -10.38 13.88 17.86
CA ILE A 98 -10.65 12.59 18.54
C ILE A 98 -9.72 12.40 19.76
N SER A 99 -8.51 12.96 19.73
CA SER A 99 -7.59 12.96 20.88
C SER A 99 -8.06 13.87 22.02
N SER A 100 -8.68 15.01 21.71
CA SER A 100 -9.14 15.98 22.72
C SER A 100 -10.47 15.57 23.39
N ALA A 101 -11.30 14.77 22.72
CA ALA A 101 -12.58 14.27 23.24
C ALA A 101 -12.45 13.06 24.19
N LYS A 102 -11.23 12.59 24.47
CA LYS A 102 -10.93 11.50 25.42
C LYS A 102 -10.22 11.98 26.69
N LYS A 103 -10.50 13.20 27.14
CA LYS A 103 -10.12 13.69 28.48
C LYS A 103 -11.34 13.75 29.38
#